data_AF-A0A958FNM2-F1
#
_entry.id   AF-A0A958FNM2-F1
#
_cell.length_a   1.000
_cell.length_b   1.000
_cell.length_c   1.000
_cell.angle_alpha   90.00
_cell.angle_beta   90.00
_cell.angle_gamma   90.00
#
_symmetry.space_group_name_H-M   'P 1'
#
loop_
_entity.id
_entity.type
_entity.pdbx_description
1 polymer ?
#
loop_
_entity_poly.entity_id
_entity_poly.type
_entity_poly.pdbx_seq_one_letter_code
_entity_poly.pdbx_strand_id
1 'polypeptide(L)' 'MRIEQFNSSQGLYQRHITTIYQDQSRFLWVGTSDGLCRYDGYQFETYRFDPLDATSISGNYIQQITEDRFGKLWITTSGG' A
#
# COMPACT_ATOMS: atom_id res chain seq x y z
N MET A 1 6.79 -7.09 -24.83
CA MET A 1 6.26 -6.62 -23.54
C MET A 1 5.38 -7.72 -22.97
N ARG A 2 5.70 -8.25 -21.78
CA ARG A 2 4.87 -9.24 -21.08
C ARG A 2 4.12 -8.51 -19.98
N ILE A 3 2.81 -8.74 -19.89
CA ILE A 3 1.97 -8.19 -18.82
C ILE A 3 1.67 -9.34 -17.87
N GLU A 4 1.89 -9.11 -16.58
CA GLU A 4 1.51 -10.03 -15.51
C GLU A 4 0.32 -9.44 -14.75
N GLN A 5 -0.63 -10.30 -14.40
CA GLN A 5 -1.83 -9.91 -13.65
C GLN A 5 -1.75 -10.52 -12.25
N PHE A 6 -1.99 -9.68 -11.24
CA PHE A 6 -2.07 -10.09 -9.85
C PHE A 6 -3.53 -10.11 -9.38
N ASN A 7 -3.92 -11.17 -8.68
CA ASN A 7 -5.28 -11.33 -8.14
C ASN A 7 -5.28 -11.69 -6.65
N SER A 8 -6.46 -11.95 -6.09
CA SER A 8 -6.65 -12.26 -4.67
C SER A 8 -5.84 -13.45 -4.17
N SER A 9 -5.55 -14.45 -5.02
CA SER A 9 -4.71 -15.60 -4.65
C SER A 9 -3.23 -15.25 -4.50
N GLN A 10 -2.82 -14.09 -5.00
CA GLN A 10 -1.45 -13.56 -4.92
C GLN A 10 -1.34 -12.43 -3.88
N GLY A 11 -2.37 -12.22 -3.04
CA GLY A 11 -2.37 -11.26 -1.94
C GLY A 11 -2.95 -9.88 -2.27
N LEU A 12 -3.24 -9.58 -3.54
CA LEU A 12 -3.94 -8.35 -3.92
C LEU A 12 -5.46 -8.58 -3.89
N TYR A 13 -6.05 -8.56 -2.70
CA TYR A 13 -7.49 -8.78 -2.52
C TYR A 13 -8.35 -7.59 -2.98
N GLN A 14 -7.75 -6.39 -3.09
CA GLN A 14 -8.48 -5.16 -3.32
C GLN A 14 -8.59 -4.79 -4.80
N ARG A 15 -9.80 -4.43 -5.22
CA ARG A 15 -10.11 -4.09 -6.61
C ARG A 15 -10.10 -2.60 -6.92
N HIS A 16 -10.09 -1.75 -5.90
CA HIS A 16 -10.11 -0.30 -6.06
C HIS A 16 -8.78 0.28 -5.62
N ILE A 17 -7.88 0.45 -6.59
CA ILE A 17 -6.57 1.06 -6.41
C ILE A 17 -6.73 2.58 -6.50
N THR A 18 -6.26 3.29 -5.49
CA THR A 18 -6.32 4.76 -5.41
C THR A 18 -5.00 5.41 -5.81
N THR A 19 -3.87 4.74 -5.54
CA THR A 19 -2.53 5.24 -5.85
C THR A 19 -1.53 4.09 -5.96
N ILE A 20 -0.48 4.29 -6.77
CA ILE A 20 0.67 3.38 -6.87
C ILE A 20 1.93 4.23 -6.75
N TYR A 21 2.89 3.79 -5.94
CA TYR A 21 4.16 4.48 -5.71
C TYR A 21 5.32 3.46 -5.62
N GLN A 22 6.45 3.75 -6.26
CA GLN A 22 7.67 2.95 -6.07
C GLN A 22 8.62 3.72 -5.15
N ASP A 23 9.04 3.12 -4.05
CA ASP A 23 10.00 3.74 -3.14
C ASP A 23 11.45 3.63 -3.63
N GLN A 24 12.35 4.36 -2.96
CA GLN A 24 13.78 4.31 -3.26
C GLN A 24 14.41 2.92 -3.06
N SER A 25 13.78 2.07 -2.24
CA SER A 25 14.19 0.68 -2.00
C SER A 25 13.61 -0.32 -3.00
N ARG A 26 12.92 0.17 -4.05
CA ARG A 26 12.30 -0.59 -5.14
C ARG A 26 11.04 -1.38 -4.76
N PHE A 27 10.50 -1.22 -3.56
CA PHE A 27 9.19 -1.78 -3.23
C PHE A 27 8.10 -1.00 -3.96
N LEU A 28 7.08 -1.73 -4.42
CA LEU A 28 5.87 -1.12 -4.95
C LEU A 28 4.83 -1.02 -3.83
N TRP A 29 4.32 0.17 -3.62
CA TRP A 29 3.26 0.46 -2.69
C TRP A 29 1.98 0.76 -3.44
N VAL A 30 0.91 0.07 -3.08
CA VAL A 30 -0.41 0.17 -3.71
C VAL A 30 -1.39 0.62 -2.63
N GLY A 31 -1.85 1.86 -2.74
CA GLY A 31 -2.94 2.38 -1.93
C GLY A 31 -4.27 1.89 -2.48
N THR A 32 -5.16 1.50 -1.58
CA THR A 32 -6.49 0.99 -1.94
C THR A 32 -7.57 1.68 -1.10
N SER A 33 -8.84 1.44 -1.42
CA SER A 33 -9.94 1.88 -0.55
C SER A 33 -10.01 1.14 0.79
N ASP A 34 -9.30 0.03 0.94
CA ASP A 34 -9.36 -0.81 2.14
C ASP A 34 -7.99 -1.45 2.50
N GLY A 35 -7.00 -0.58 2.66
CA GLY A 35 -5.66 -0.90 3.13
C GLY A 35 -4.54 -0.45 2.19
N LEU A 36 -3.32 -0.60 2.68
CA LEU A 36 -2.08 -0.34 1.95
C LEU A 36 -1.39 -1.68 1.66
N CYS A 37 -1.05 -1.95 0.40
CA CYS A 37 -0.29 -3.14 0.03
C CYS A 37 1.14 -2.78 -0.34
N ARG A 38 2.13 -3.52 0.15
CA ARG A 38 3.53 -3.47 -0.30
C ARG A 38 3.85 -4.72 -1.09
N TYR A 39 4.50 -4.56 -2.23
CA TYR A 39 4.98 -5.64 -3.08
C TYR A 39 6.50 -5.57 -3.21
N ASP A 40 7.16 -6.69 -2.94
CA ASP A 40 8.62 -6.83 -2.97
C ASP A 40 9.19 -7.43 -4.26
N GLY A 41 8.34 -7.70 -5.25
CA GLY A 41 8.70 -8.43 -6.46
C GLY A 41 8.32 -9.92 -6.42
N TYR A 42 7.90 -10.43 -5.27
CA TYR A 42 7.51 -11.82 -5.07
C TYR A 42 6.14 -11.94 -4.39
N GLN A 43 5.89 -11.16 -3.34
CA GLN A 43 4.72 -11.27 -2.48
C GLN A 43 4.14 -9.90 -2.11
N PHE A 44 2.84 -9.88 -1.85
CA PHE A 44 2.13 -8.72 -1.30
C PHE A 44 1.96 -8.87 0.21
N GLU A 45 2.32 -7.82 0.94
CA GLU A 45 2.01 -7.64 2.36
C GLU A 45 0.94 -6.54 2.49
N THR A 46 -0.10 -6.76 3.28
CA THR A 46 -1.21 -5.80 3.42
C THR A 46 -1.27 -5.24 4.84
N TYR A 47 -1.30 -3.92 4.93
CA TYR A 47 -1.47 -3.16 6.16
C TYR A 47 -2.90 -2.60 6.21
N ARG A 48 -3.56 -2.77 7.36
CA ARG A 48 -4.90 -2.24 7.65
C ARG A 48 -4.90 -1.58 9.02
N PHE A 49 -5.84 -0.65 9.21
CA PHE A 49 -6.09 -0.03 10.49
C PHE A 49 -6.61 -1.08 11.47
N ASP A 50 -6.02 -1.11 12.65
CA ASP A 50 -6.48 -1.89 13.79
C ASP A 50 -6.56 -0.94 15.02
N PRO A 51 -7.76 -0.71 15.58
CA PRO A 51 -7.93 0.17 16.73
C PRO A 51 -7.24 -0.33 18.01
N LEU A 52 -6.80 -1.60 18.04
CA LEU A 52 -6.06 -2.19 19.16
C LEU A 52 -4.54 -2.16 18.97
N ASP A 53 -4.06 -1.77 17.78
CA ASP A 53 -2.64 -1.68 17.45
C ASP A 53 -2.26 -0.26 17.01
N ALA A 54 -1.60 0.47 17.90
CA ALA A 54 -1.13 1.83 17.64
C ALA A 54 -0.03 1.93 16.57
N THR A 55 0.54 0.81 16.13
CA THR A 55 1.50 0.74 15.01
C THR A 55 0.84 0.51 13.66
N SER A 56 -0.46 0.25 13.63
CA SER A 56 -1.25 0.12 12.40
C SER A 56 -1.44 1.47 11.69
N ILE A 57 -1.88 1.43 10.42
CA ILE A 57 -2.13 2.64 9.63
C ILE A 57 -3.32 3.43 10.19
N SER A 58 -3.33 4.76 10.06
CA SER A 58 -4.37 5.63 10.64
C SER A 58 -5.78 5.47 10.04
N GLY A 59 -5.89 4.79 8.90
CA GLY A 59 -7.16 4.54 8.22
C GLY A 59 -6.99 3.64 7.01
N ASN A 60 -8.08 2.95 6.62
CA ASN A 60 -8.04 1.99 5.53
C ASN A 60 -8.10 2.63 4.14
N TYR A 61 -8.75 3.78 4.00
CA TYR A 61 -8.83 4.46 2.70
C TYR A 61 -7.55 5.25 2.46
N ILE A 62 -6.69 4.74 1.57
CA ILE A 62 -5.42 5.39 1.22
C ILE A 62 -5.66 6.44 0.14
N GLN A 63 -5.30 7.70 0.40
CA GLN A 63 -5.48 8.80 -0.54
C GLN A 63 -4.24 9.02 -1.40
N GLN A 64 -3.07 9.10 -0.76
CA GLN A 64 -1.80 9.36 -1.43
C GLN A 64 -0.63 8.76 -0.66
N ILE A 65 0.42 8.38 -1.40
CA ILE A 65 1.70 7.93 -0.88
C ILE A 65 2.76 8.87 -1.43
N THR A 66 3.64 9.37 -0.56
CA THR A 66 4.82 10.14 -0.96
C THR A 66 6.01 9.73 -0.13
N GLU A 67 7.20 9.98 -0.63
CA GLU A 67 8.45 9.71 0.07
C GLU A 67 9.23 11.02 0.22
N ASP A 68 9.88 11.20 1.36
CA ASP A 68 10.82 12.31 1.50
C ASP A 68 12.23 11.94 1.01
N ARG A 69 13.11 12.93 0.97
CA ARG A 69 14.50 12.77 0.50
C ARG A 69 15.34 11.82 1.35
N PHE A 70 14.88 11.41 2.53
CA PHE A 70 15.56 10.47 3.42
C PHE A 70 15.00 9.05 3.31
N GLY A 71 14.06 8.83 2.38
CA GLY A 71 13.44 7.52 2.15
C GLY A 71 12.29 7.20 3.10
N LYS A 72 11.79 8.19 3.86
CA LYS A 72 10.64 7.97 4.73
C LYS A 72 9.35 8.14 3.95
N LEU A 73 8.49 7.13 4.02
CA LEU A 73 7.16 7.15 3.41
C LEU A 73 6.16 7.88 4.30
N TRP A 74 5.34 8.68 3.64
CA TRP A 74 4.22 9.41 4.21
C TRP A 74 2.95 8.97 3.48
N ILE A 75 2.01 8.43 4.25
CA ILE A 75 0.75 7.90 3.75
C ILE A 75 -0.37 8.77 4.31
N THR A 76 -1.22 9.30 3.44
CA THR A 76 -2.41 10.04 3.84
C THR A 76 -3.62 9.13 3.76
N THR A 77 -4.40 9.08 4.83
CA THR A 77 -5.62 8.26 4.92
C THR A 77 -6.84 9.16 5.10
N SER A 78 -8.06 8.62 4.94
CA SER A 78 -9.27 9.38 5.29
C SER A 78 -9.41 9.66 6.79
N GLY A 79 -8.63 9.00 7.64
CA GLY A 79 -8.65 9.15 9.11
C GLY A 79 -7.82 10.33 9.63
N GLY A 80 -7.06 11.00 8.77
CA GLY A 80 -6.08 12.02 9.15
C GLY A 80 -4.64 11.54 9.01
#